data_AF-A0A7X9MUS9-F1
#
_entry.id   AF-A0A7X9MUS9-F1
#
_cell.length_a   1.000
_cell.length_b   1.000
_cell.length_c   1.000
_cell.angle_alpha   90.00
_cell.angle_beta   90.00
_cell.angle_gamma   90.00
#
_symmetry.space_group_name_H-M   'P 1'
#
loop_
_entity.id
_entity.type
_entity.pdbx_description
1 polymer ?
#
loop_
_entity_poly.entity_id
_entity_poly.type
_entity_poly.pdbx_seq_one_letter_code
_entity_poly.pdbx_strand_id
1 'polypeptide(L)'
;MAKYNRNAAIHYADQWWNSYNPNFPIFDVDCTNYISQCLLAGGAPMRGQANREKGWWLSNNSWSLSWTTPHSLRWYLAGSTIGLQATQVNSASQLTIGDLIFYDFQGDGRWDHSTIVTRVEDGVPYVNAHTNNSRNRYWEYQDSYAYTPNTKYVFFHVKDDF
;
A
#
# COMPACT_ATOMS: atom_id res chain seq x y z
N MET A 1 -7.81 7.97 20.06
CA MET A 1 -7.98 7.44 18.70
C MET A 1 -6.70 7.69 17.96
N ALA A 2 -6.19 6.70 17.22
CA ALA A 2 -4.99 6.89 16.41
C ALA A 2 -5.38 7.64 15.13
N LYS A 3 -4.50 8.52 14.65
CA LYS A 3 -4.78 9.36 13.47
C LYS A 3 -3.76 9.07 12.37
N TYR A 4 -4.23 8.89 11.14
CA TYR A 4 -3.41 8.73 9.96
C TYR A 4 -2.91 10.07 9.45
N ASN A 5 -1.60 10.29 9.55
CA ASN A 5 -0.91 11.44 8.99
C ASN A 5 -0.43 11.12 7.56
N ARG A 6 -1.26 11.50 6.58
CA ARG A 6 -0.96 11.32 5.15
C ARG A 6 0.38 11.92 4.76
N ASN A 7 0.69 13.13 5.22
CA ASN A 7 1.95 13.81 4.90
C ASN A 7 3.17 13.03 5.41
N ALA A 8 3.08 12.42 6.59
CA ALA A 8 4.15 11.58 7.12
C ALA A 8 4.32 10.29 6.28
N ALA A 9 3.23 9.68 5.85
CA ALA A 9 3.27 8.50 4.97
C ALA A 9 3.95 8.82 3.62
N ILE A 10 3.62 9.97 3.02
CA ILE A 10 4.18 10.39 1.72
C ILE A 10 5.62 10.83 1.87
N HIS A 11 5.96 11.56 2.94
CA HIS A 11 7.34 11.93 3.22
C HIS A 11 8.22 10.68 3.35
N TYR A 12 7.72 9.65 4.04
CA TYR A 12 8.39 8.35 4.10
C TYR A 12 8.51 7.72 2.70
N ALA A 13 7.43 7.71 1.93
CA ALA A 13 7.42 7.17 0.58
C ALA A 13 8.46 7.86 -0.32
N ASP A 14 8.53 9.20 -0.29
CA ASP A 14 9.49 9.99 -1.05
C ASP A 14 10.93 9.88 -0.56
N GLN A 15 11.14 9.60 0.72
CA GLN A 15 12.48 9.37 1.25
C GLN A 15 13.04 8.02 0.77
N TRP A 16 12.22 6.98 0.81
CA TRP A 16 12.67 5.60 0.60
C TRP A 16 12.37 5.05 -0.80
N TRP A 17 11.79 5.82 -1.73
CA TRP A 17 11.36 5.32 -3.06
C TRP A 17 12.40 4.53 -3.86
N ASN A 18 13.70 4.75 -3.63
CA ASN A 18 14.81 4.08 -4.31
C ASN A 18 15.81 3.36 -3.39
N SER A 19 15.46 3.16 -2.11
CA SER A 19 16.35 2.54 -1.13
C SER A 19 15.57 1.84 -0.02
N TYR A 20 16.25 1.01 0.78
CA TYR A 20 15.61 0.28 1.85
C TYR A 20 15.87 0.93 3.20
N ASN A 21 14.83 1.09 4.03
CA ASN A 21 14.99 1.56 5.39
C ASN A 21 15.65 0.45 6.24
N PRO A 22 16.84 0.69 6.83
CA PRO A 22 17.58 -0.31 7.58
C PRO A 22 16.88 -0.79 8.87
N ASN A 23 15.85 -0.08 9.33
CA ASN A 23 15.05 -0.48 10.49
C ASN A 23 14.05 -1.60 10.19
N PHE A 24 13.91 -2.00 8.92
CA PHE A 24 12.94 -3.00 8.48
C PHE A 24 13.63 -4.16 7.74
N PRO A 25 13.03 -5.36 7.77
CA PRO A 25 13.52 -6.46 6.94
C PRO A 25 13.47 -6.11 5.45
N ILE A 26 14.48 -6.56 4.72
CA ILE A 26 14.58 -6.43 3.26
C ILE A 26 14.01 -7.69 2.62
N PHE A 27 13.25 -7.51 1.54
CA PHE A 27 12.66 -8.58 0.75
C PHE A 27 13.01 -8.36 -0.72
N ASP A 28 13.13 -9.43 -1.51
CA ASP A 28 13.35 -9.34 -2.96
C ASP A 28 12.12 -8.76 -3.67
N VAL A 29 10.92 -9.17 -3.21
CA VAL A 29 9.63 -8.62 -3.65
C VAL A 29 8.99 -7.92 -2.46
N ASP A 30 9.17 -6.61 -2.41
CA ASP A 30 8.93 -5.80 -1.22
C ASP A 30 7.86 -4.72 -1.39
N CYS A 31 7.14 -4.68 -2.52
CA CYS A 31 6.11 -3.67 -2.77
C CYS A 31 5.22 -3.41 -1.54
N THR A 32 4.63 -4.46 -0.96
CA THR A 32 3.74 -4.32 0.20
C THR A 32 4.46 -4.07 1.51
N ASN A 33 5.71 -4.52 1.66
CA ASN A 33 6.53 -4.18 2.81
C ASN A 33 6.80 -2.66 2.85
N TYR A 34 7.17 -2.08 1.70
CA TYR A 34 7.33 -0.64 1.54
C TYR A 34 6.03 0.12 1.82
N ILE A 35 4.89 -0.33 1.26
CA ILE A 35 3.58 0.28 1.55
C ILE A 35 3.23 0.20 3.03
N SER A 36 3.47 -0.94 3.69
CA SER A 36 3.24 -1.09 5.12
C SER A 36 4.12 -0.16 5.95
N GLN A 37 5.36 0.06 5.55
CA GLN A 37 6.23 1.05 6.20
C GLN A 37 5.70 2.48 6.02
N CYS A 38 5.19 2.84 4.84
CA CYS A 38 4.56 4.15 4.60
C CYS A 38 3.33 4.35 5.50
N LEU A 39 2.45 3.33 5.58
CA LEU A 39 1.28 3.35 6.44
C LEU A 39 1.65 3.48 7.92
N LEU A 40 2.68 2.74 8.36
CA LEU A 40 3.18 2.80 9.73
C LEU A 40 3.79 4.18 10.05
N ALA A 41 4.56 4.75 9.13
CA ALA A 41 5.09 6.11 9.25
C ALA A 41 3.97 7.17 9.31
N GLY A 42 2.85 6.89 8.63
CA GLY A 42 1.61 7.66 8.76
C GLY A 42 0.88 7.46 10.09
N GLY A 43 1.35 6.59 10.99
CA GLY A 43 0.74 6.38 12.32
C GLY A 43 -0.39 5.34 12.35
N ALA A 44 -0.53 4.52 11.29
CA ALA A 44 -1.48 3.41 11.30
C ALA A 44 -1.16 2.42 12.43
N PRO A 45 -2.14 2.05 13.28
CA PRO A 45 -1.90 1.15 14.40
C PRO A 45 -1.83 -0.31 13.93
N MET A 46 -0.72 -0.98 14.29
CA MET A 46 -0.56 -2.42 14.08
C MET A 46 -1.46 -3.23 15.02
N ARG A 47 -1.93 -4.39 14.57
CA ARG A 47 -2.73 -5.32 15.39
C ARG A 47 -2.68 -6.76 14.88
N GLY A 48 -3.08 -7.70 15.73
CA GLY A 48 -3.28 -9.12 15.37
C GLY A 48 -2.06 -10.02 15.56
N GLN A 49 -0.97 -9.47 16.10
CA GLN A 49 0.20 -10.26 16.51
C GLN A 49 -0.21 -11.35 17.52
N ALA A 50 0.37 -12.56 17.48
CA ALA A 50 1.43 -13.05 16.59
C ALA A 50 0.95 -13.96 15.46
N ASN A 51 -0.35 -13.98 15.16
CA ASN A 51 -0.87 -14.84 14.11
C ASN A 51 -0.55 -14.25 12.72
N ARG A 52 0.19 -14.99 11.89
CA ARG A 52 0.62 -14.51 10.56
C ARG A 52 -0.55 -14.31 9.59
N GLU A 53 -1.65 -15.04 9.76
CA GLU A 53 -2.83 -14.97 8.89
C GLU A 53 -3.82 -13.88 9.33
N LYS A 54 -3.58 -13.22 10.47
CA LYS A 54 -4.50 -12.24 11.04
C LYS A 54 -3.83 -10.90 11.30
N GLY A 55 -4.61 -9.84 11.10
CA GLY A 55 -4.20 -8.48 11.43
C GLY A 55 -3.27 -7.87 10.38
N TRP A 56 -2.54 -6.84 10.81
CA TRP A 56 -1.51 -6.14 10.06
C TRP A 56 -0.45 -5.71 11.07
N TRP A 57 0.72 -6.35 11.04
CA TRP A 57 1.77 -6.16 12.05
C TRP A 57 3.13 -6.67 11.59
N LEU A 58 4.18 -6.06 12.16
CA LEU A 58 5.57 -6.50 12.12
C LEU A 58 6.14 -6.42 13.55
N SER A 59 6.81 -7.47 14.01
CA SER A 59 7.46 -7.49 15.32
C SER A 59 8.54 -8.57 15.38
N ASN A 60 9.71 -8.24 15.96
CA ASN A 60 10.78 -9.19 16.27
C ASN A 60 11.07 -10.20 15.15
N ASN A 61 11.32 -9.70 13.93
CA ASN A 61 11.61 -10.50 12.75
C ASN A 61 10.48 -11.47 12.31
N SER A 62 9.24 -11.19 12.70
CA SER A 62 8.02 -11.88 12.27
C SER A 62 6.96 -10.87 11.85
N TRP A 63 6.04 -11.28 10.99
CA TRP A 63 5.03 -10.40 10.38
C TRP A 63 3.78 -11.16 9.93
N SER A 64 2.68 -10.42 9.81
CA SER A 64 1.48 -10.90 9.11
C SER A 64 1.68 -10.96 7.61
N LEU A 65 0.94 -11.83 6.93
CA LEU A 65 0.91 -11.89 5.46
C LEU A 65 0.53 -10.54 4.86
N SER A 66 -0.45 -9.86 5.46
CA SER A 66 -0.88 -8.51 5.06
C SER A 66 0.21 -7.43 5.20
N TRP A 67 1.28 -7.65 5.97
CA TRP A 67 2.41 -6.71 6.01
C TRP A 67 3.27 -6.81 4.76
N THR A 68 3.38 -7.99 4.15
CA THR A 68 4.35 -8.27 3.08
C THR A 68 3.74 -8.66 1.74
N THR A 69 2.44 -9.00 1.66
CA THR A 69 1.83 -9.48 0.41
C THR A 69 0.63 -8.61 -0.02
N PRO A 70 0.57 -8.22 -1.30
CA PRO A 70 -0.47 -7.29 -1.79
C PRO A 70 -1.85 -7.90 -1.69
N HIS A 71 -1.99 -9.18 -2.05
CA HIS A 71 -3.24 -9.92 -1.91
C HIS A 71 -3.78 -9.93 -0.48
N SER A 72 -2.94 -10.22 0.52
CA SER A 72 -3.39 -10.26 1.90
C SER A 72 -3.66 -8.87 2.47
N LEU A 73 -2.89 -7.84 2.09
CA LEU A 73 -3.16 -6.47 2.53
C LEU A 73 -4.50 -5.96 1.96
N ARG A 74 -4.76 -6.21 0.68
CA ARG A 74 -6.02 -5.86 0.02
C ARG A 74 -7.22 -6.42 0.77
N TRP A 75 -7.21 -7.73 1.08
CA TRP A 75 -8.31 -8.36 1.82
C TRP A 75 -8.40 -7.91 3.27
N TYR A 76 -7.26 -7.63 3.92
CA TYR A 76 -7.24 -7.02 5.24
C TYR A 76 -7.97 -5.67 5.22
N LEU A 77 -7.64 -4.77 4.29
CA LEU A 77 -8.26 -3.44 4.19
C LEU A 77 -9.75 -3.52 3.87
N ALA A 78 -10.17 -4.45 3.01
CA ALA A 78 -11.57 -4.67 2.69
C ALA A 78 -12.43 -5.12 3.89
N GLY A 79 -11.83 -5.82 4.87
CA GLY A 79 -12.54 -6.38 6.03
C GLY A 79 -12.22 -5.72 7.38
N SER A 80 -11.28 -4.77 7.44
CA SER A 80 -10.83 -4.21 8.71
C SER A 80 -11.87 -3.24 9.30
N THR A 81 -12.29 -3.51 10.54
CA THR A 81 -13.24 -2.67 11.28
C THR A 81 -12.61 -1.92 12.45
N ILE A 82 -11.33 -2.16 12.74
CA ILE A 82 -10.59 -1.59 13.88
C ILE A 82 -9.14 -1.37 13.45
N GLY A 83 -8.49 -0.31 13.94
CA GLY A 83 -7.09 -0.02 13.65
C GLY A 83 -6.92 0.48 12.22
N LEU A 84 -5.90 0.03 11.47
CA LEU A 84 -5.79 0.40 10.04
C LEU A 84 -7.06 0.00 9.27
N GLN A 85 -7.75 1.01 8.75
CA GLN A 85 -9.00 0.88 8.01
C GLN A 85 -8.94 1.69 6.72
N ALA A 86 -9.68 1.22 5.72
CA ALA A 86 -9.88 1.94 4.47
C ALA A 86 -11.29 1.70 3.94
N THR A 87 -11.73 2.60 3.06
CA THR A 87 -12.96 2.46 2.29
C THR A 87 -12.60 2.25 0.83
N GLN A 88 -13.17 1.22 0.21
CA GLN A 88 -13.00 1.02 -1.23
C GLN A 88 -13.75 2.13 -1.98
N VAL A 89 -13.07 2.74 -2.96
CA VAL A 89 -13.64 3.76 -3.84
C VAL A 89 -13.72 3.23 -5.28
N ASN A 90 -14.53 3.87 -6.12
CA ASN A 90 -14.89 3.35 -7.43
C ASN A 90 -13.93 3.78 -8.55
N SER A 91 -13.20 4.88 -8.36
CA SER A 91 -12.25 5.40 -9.35
C SER A 91 -11.00 6.00 -8.72
N ALA A 92 -9.91 6.00 -9.49
CA ALA A 92 -8.63 6.60 -9.10
C ALA A 92 -8.76 8.12 -8.79
N SER A 93 -9.70 8.82 -9.44
CA SER A 93 -9.96 10.24 -9.20
C SER A 93 -10.56 10.56 -7.82
N GLN A 94 -11.04 9.55 -7.09
CA GLN A 94 -11.49 9.71 -5.70
C GLN A 94 -10.34 9.55 -4.69
N LEU A 95 -9.14 9.21 -5.17
CA LEU A 95 -7.98 9.03 -4.31
C LEU A 95 -7.33 10.36 -3.98
N THR A 96 -6.81 10.41 -2.77
CA THR A 96 -5.97 11.48 -2.25
C THR A 96 -4.62 10.91 -1.86
N ILE A 97 -3.69 11.81 -1.54
CA ILE A 97 -2.36 11.41 -1.11
C ILE A 97 -2.42 10.50 0.15
N GLY A 98 -1.57 9.48 0.19
CA GLY A 98 -1.57 8.45 1.24
C GLY A 98 -2.58 7.32 1.03
N ASP A 99 -3.41 7.36 -0.02
CA ASP A 99 -4.31 6.28 -0.42
C ASP A 99 -3.59 5.22 -1.25
N LEU A 100 -4.21 4.05 -1.42
CA LEU A 100 -3.56 2.88 -2.03
C LEU A 100 -4.26 2.41 -3.30
N ILE A 101 -3.45 1.87 -4.20
CA ILE A 101 -3.92 1.17 -5.41
C ILE A 101 -3.31 -0.23 -5.43
N PHE A 102 -4.13 -1.24 -5.67
CA PHE A 102 -3.70 -2.61 -5.89
C PHE A 102 -3.97 -3.04 -7.33
N TYR A 103 -3.07 -3.86 -7.86
CA TYR A 103 -3.07 -4.31 -9.24
C TYR A 103 -3.11 -5.83 -9.26
N ASP A 104 -4.03 -6.39 -10.04
CA ASP A 104 -4.05 -7.79 -10.46
C ASP A 104 -3.73 -7.77 -11.95
N PHE A 105 -2.46 -8.01 -12.28
CA PHE A 105 -1.95 -7.76 -13.64
C PHE A 105 -2.49 -8.78 -14.64
N GLN A 106 -2.75 -10.00 -14.20
CA GLN A 106 -3.23 -11.10 -15.02
C GLN A 106 -4.76 -11.13 -15.11
N GLY A 107 -5.45 -10.48 -14.17
CA GLY A 107 -6.90 -10.51 -14.03
C GLY A 107 -7.42 -11.85 -13.52
N ASP A 108 -6.61 -12.60 -12.77
CA ASP A 108 -6.93 -13.95 -12.29
C ASP A 108 -7.53 -13.97 -10.87
N GLY A 109 -7.71 -12.80 -10.25
CA GLY A 109 -8.20 -12.61 -8.90
C GLY A 109 -7.09 -12.52 -7.85
N ARG A 110 -5.82 -12.71 -8.23
CA ARG A 110 -4.67 -12.55 -7.34
C ARG A 110 -4.04 -11.17 -7.51
N TRP A 111 -4.21 -10.31 -6.51
CA TRP A 111 -3.49 -9.03 -6.45
C TRP A 111 -1.97 -9.21 -6.31
N ASP A 112 -1.23 -8.70 -7.29
CA ASP A 112 0.22 -8.87 -7.46
C ASP A 112 1.04 -7.68 -6.96
N HIS A 113 0.45 -6.48 -6.95
CA HIS A 113 1.18 -5.27 -6.66
C HIS A 113 0.35 -4.28 -5.83
N SER A 114 1.04 -3.49 -5.02
CA SER A 114 0.47 -2.44 -4.19
C SER A 114 1.33 -1.18 -4.30
N THR A 115 0.67 -0.03 -4.37
CA THR A 115 1.30 1.28 -4.50
C THR A 115 0.61 2.30 -3.59
N ILE A 116 1.30 3.40 -3.30
CA ILE A 116 0.77 4.52 -2.52
C ILE A 116 0.72 5.77 -3.38
N VAL A 117 -0.40 6.50 -3.32
CA VAL A 117 -0.58 7.79 -3.99
C VAL A 117 0.23 8.84 -3.25
N THR A 118 1.21 9.44 -3.93
CA THR A 118 2.11 10.45 -3.35
C THR A 118 1.82 11.85 -3.86
N ARG A 119 1.18 11.96 -5.03
CA ARG A 119 0.81 13.24 -5.65
C ARG A 119 -0.51 13.10 -6.38
N VAL A 120 -1.31 14.15 -6.38
CA VAL A 120 -2.51 14.29 -7.21
C VAL A 120 -2.41 15.60 -7.96
N GLU A 121 -2.57 15.56 -9.28
CA GLU A 121 -2.52 16.72 -10.18
C GLU A 121 -3.77 16.70 -11.04
N ASP A 122 -4.60 17.74 -10.97
CA ASP A 122 -5.88 17.83 -11.70
C ASP A 122 -6.79 16.59 -11.57
N GLY A 123 -6.82 15.99 -10.37
CA GLY A 123 -7.61 14.79 -10.08
C GLY A 123 -6.97 13.48 -10.57
N VAL A 124 -5.76 13.54 -11.09
CA VAL A 124 -4.96 12.38 -11.52
C VAL A 124 -3.96 11.99 -10.44
N PRO A 125 -4.02 10.77 -9.90
CA PRO A 125 -3.05 10.30 -8.92
C PRO A 125 -1.74 9.84 -9.59
N TYR A 126 -0.65 10.06 -8.88
CA TYR A 126 0.68 9.55 -9.16
C TYR A 126 1.18 8.77 -7.94
N VAL A 127 1.88 7.68 -8.19
CA VAL A 127 2.21 6.69 -7.16
C VAL A 127 3.71 6.51 -6.99
N ASN A 128 4.09 6.15 -5.76
CA ASN A 128 5.37 5.53 -5.48
C ASN A 128 5.19 4.02 -5.21
N ALA A 129 6.19 3.24 -5.59
CA ALA A 129 6.17 1.78 -5.48
C ALA A 129 7.58 1.20 -5.41
N HIS A 130 7.67 -0.03 -4.92
CA HIS A 130 8.91 -0.82 -4.78
C HIS A 130 8.88 -2.08 -5.65
N THR A 131 9.86 -3.00 -5.50
CA THR A 131 10.19 -4.13 -6.40
C THR A 131 10.73 -3.68 -7.76
N ASN A 132 10.03 -2.78 -8.43
CA ASN A 132 10.60 -1.94 -9.47
C ASN A 132 10.33 -0.49 -9.09
N ASN A 133 11.36 0.11 -8.46
CA ASN A 133 11.28 1.41 -7.81
C ASN A 133 10.65 2.46 -8.73
N SER A 134 9.51 2.99 -8.30
CA SER A 134 8.75 3.98 -9.03
C SER A 134 8.51 5.19 -8.12
N ARG A 135 8.67 6.39 -8.68
CA ARG A 135 8.41 7.64 -7.99
C ARG A 135 7.58 8.56 -8.88
N ASN A 136 6.50 9.10 -8.34
CA ASN A 136 5.56 9.97 -9.07
C ASN A 136 5.17 9.39 -10.44
N ARG A 137 4.95 8.06 -10.50
CA ARG A 137 4.57 7.36 -11.72
C ARG A 137 3.07 7.48 -11.94
N TYR A 138 2.64 7.58 -13.19
CA TYR A 138 1.22 7.59 -13.52
C TYR A 138 0.54 6.29 -13.04
N TRP A 139 -0.60 6.44 -12.35
CA TRP A 139 -1.20 5.36 -11.56
C TRP A 139 -1.63 4.14 -12.37
N GLU A 140 -1.95 4.28 -13.66
CA GLU A 140 -2.42 3.15 -14.48
C GLU A 140 -1.34 2.10 -14.72
N TYR A 141 -0.05 2.44 -14.53
CA TYR A 141 1.04 1.49 -14.58
C TYR A 141 1.18 0.73 -15.94
N GLN A 142 0.58 1.26 -17.02
CA GLN A 142 0.53 0.62 -18.34
C GLN A 142 1.92 0.45 -18.98
N ASP A 143 2.87 1.31 -18.59
CA ASP A 143 4.27 1.29 -19.01
C ASP A 143 5.10 0.24 -18.23
N SER A 144 4.49 -0.56 -17.36
CA SER A 144 5.16 -1.62 -16.61
C SER A 144 5.30 -2.88 -17.45
N TYR A 145 6.44 -3.55 -17.32
CA TYR A 145 6.66 -4.87 -17.95
C TYR A 145 5.68 -5.94 -17.45
N ALA A 146 5.09 -5.75 -16.26
CA ALA A 146 4.10 -6.65 -15.69
C ALA A 146 2.68 -6.38 -16.21
N TYR A 147 2.44 -5.21 -16.82
CA TYR A 147 1.11 -4.82 -17.27
C TYR A 147 0.58 -5.76 -18.36
N THR A 148 -0.70 -6.09 -18.27
CA THR A 148 -1.45 -6.74 -19.36
C THR A 148 -2.77 -6.02 -19.61
N PRO A 149 -3.41 -6.19 -20.78
CA PRO A 149 -4.76 -5.68 -21.02
C PRO A 149 -5.83 -6.22 -20.05
N ASN A 150 -5.56 -7.31 -19.32
CA ASN A 150 -6.48 -7.87 -18.34
C ASN A 150 -6.38 -7.22 -16.97
N THR A 151 -5.41 -6.32 -16.77
CA THR A 151 -5.10 -5.69 -15.48
C THR A 151 -6.37 -5.16 -14.81
N LYS A 152 -6.59 -5.56 -13.56
CA LYS A 152 -7.66 -5.05 -12.69
C LYS A 152 -7.07 -4.19 -11.59
N TYR A 153 -7.85 -3.20 -11.17
CA TYR A 153 -7.48 -2.27 -10.12
C TYR A 153 -8.48 -2.33 -8.97
N VAL A 154 -8.01 -2.11 -7.76
CA VAL A 154 -8.86 -1.71 -6.64
C VAL A 154 -8.23 -0.54 -5.90
N PHE A 155 -9.09 0.39 -5.51
CA PHE A 155 -8.74 1.68 -4.95
C PHE A 155 -9.21 1.75 -3.50
N PHE A 156 -8.32 2.13 -2.58
CA PHE A 156 -8.63 2.25 -1.17
C PHE A 156 -8.31 3.64 -0.65
N HIS A 157 -9.34 4.34 -0.18
CA HIS A 157 -9.20 5.54 0.63
C HIS A 157 -8.92 5.14 2.08
N VAL A 158 -7.71 5.39 2.57
CA VAL A 158 -7.34 5.08 3.97
C VAL A 158 -8.09 6.02 4.89
N LYS A 159 -8.65 5.54 6.01
CA LYS A 159 -9.34 6.42 6.96
C LYS A 159 -8.34 7.28 7.73
N ASP A 160 -8.72 8.52 8.00
CA ASP A 160 -7.90 9.45 8.77
C ASP A 160 -7.95 9.16 10.28
N ASP A 161 -9.04 8.60 10.78
CA ASP A 161 -9.26 8.30 12.19
C ASP A 161 -9.58 6.81 12.40
N PHE A 162 -8.96 6.20 13.42
CA PHE A 162 -9.06 4.79 13.79
C PHE A 162 -9.58 4.55 15.21
#